data_AF-A0A2E5WGD7-F1
#
_entry.id   AF-A0A2E5WGD7-F1
#
_cell.length_a   1.000
_cell.length_b   1.000
_cell.length_c   1.000
_cell.angle_alpha   90.00
_cell.angle_beta   90.00
_cell.angle_gamma   90.00
#
_symmetry.space_group_name_H-M   'P 1'
#
loop_
_entity.id
_entity.type
_entity.pdbx_description
1 polymer ?
#
loop_
_entity_poly.entity_id
_entity_poly.type
_entity_poly.pdbx_seq_one_letter_code
_entity_poly.pdbx_strand_id
1 'polypeptide(L)'
;MDDVTVFAASPMPATLIDTEGLIADVNEIFLEWARSMGRDLRKEDRIGHHVAEFSSVFEEREQVVVSSTRSSENSAASSCDGRAGRKTATSSGEISGDR
;
A
#
# COMPACT_ATOMS: atom_id res chain seq x y z
N MET A 1 22.07 -6.67 14.29
CA MET A 1 20.88 -5.97 14.83
C MET A 1 19.70 -6.83 14.47
N ASP A 2 18.88 -7.18 15.46
CA ASP A 2 17.59 -7.83 15.26
C ASP A 2 16.55 -6.83 14.74
N ASP A 3 15.54 -7.35 14.04
CA ASP A 3 14.51 -6.55 13.38
C ASP A 3 13.69 -5.71 14.36
N VAL A 4 13.52 -6.19 15.60
CA VAL A 4 12.83 -5.48 16.70
C VAL A 4 13.56 -4.20 17.04
N THR A 5 14.89 -4.26 17.18
CA THR A 5 15.73 -3.09 17.47
C THR A 5 15.71 -2.08 16.32
N VAL A 6 15.69 -2.54 15.06
CA VAL A 6 15.61 -1.66 13.87
C VAL A 6 14.24 -0.95 13.82
N PHE A 7 13.15 -1.68 14.04
CA PHE A 7 11.80 -1.11 14.07
C PHE A 7 11.64 -0.08 15.19
N ALA A 8 12.10 -0.41 16.41
CA ALA A 8 12.03 0.49 17.56
C ALA A 8 12.84 1.78 17.34
N ALA A 9 13.96 1.71 16.61
CA ALA A 9 14.81 2.86 16.30
C ALA A 9 14.32 3.73 15.12
N SER A 10 13.23 3.34 14.45
CA SER A 10 12.68 4.09 13.33
C SER A 10 12.26 5.51 13.75
N PRO A 11 12.71 6.57 13.07
CA PRO A 11 12.44 7.96 13.46
C PRO A 11 11.05 8.45 13.03
N MET A 12 10.16 7.55 12.62
CA MET A 12 8.81 7.87 12.15
C MET A 12 7.78 6.93 12.78
N PRO A 13 6.52 7.38 12.98
CA PRO A 13 5.44 6.52 13.44
C PRO A 13 5.31 5.27 12.57
N ALA A 14 5.36 4.08 13.18
CA ALA A 14 5.31 2.82 12.47
C ALA A 14 4.50 1.76 13.23
N THR A 15 3.81 0.92 12.47
CA THR A 15 3.05 -0.24 12.94
C THR A 15 3.56 -1.47 12.23
N LEU A 16 3.91 -2.51 12.98
CA LEU A 16 4.25 -3.82 12.44
C LEU A 16 2.99 -4.67 12.34
N ILE A 17 2.74 -5.22 11.17
CA ILE A 17 1.55 -6.04 10.86
C ILE A 17 2.04 -7.40 10.39
N ASP A 18 1.44 -8.47 10.92
CA ASP A 18 1.74 -9.83 10.50
C ASP A 18 1.07 -10.20 9.16
N THR A 19 1.25 -11.45 8.73
CA THR A 19 0.69 -11.95 7.48
C THR A 19 -0.84 -12.09 7.49
N GLU A 20 -1.45 -12.12 8.67
CA GLU A 20 -2.91 -12.22 8.84
C GLU A 20 -3.57 -10.85 8.98
N GLY A 21 -2.79 -9.77 8.96
CA GLY A 21 -3.29 -8.40 9.13
C GLY A 21 -3.44 -7.98 10.59
N LEU A 22 -2.95 -8.77 11.54
CA LEU A 22 -2.95 -8.43 12.96
C LEU A 22 -1.75 -7.52 13.27
N ILE A 23 -1.98 -6.56 14.16
CA ILE A 23 -0.91 -5.68 14.63
C ILE A 23 -0.04 -6.45 15.61
N ALA A 24 1.22 -6.65 15.24
CA ALA A 24 2.22 -7.32 16.07
C ALA A 24 2.91 -6.36 17.04
N ASP A 25 3.19 -5.11 16.60
CA ASP A 25 3.79 -4.07 17.44
C ASP A 25 3.54 -2.66 16.87
N VAL A 26 3.74 -1.64 17.70
CA VAL A 26 3.80 -0.22 17.32
C VAL A 26 5.04 0.40 17.95
N ASN A 27 5.75 1.27 17.22
CA ASN A 27 6.94 1.91 17.79
C ASN A 27 6.57 3.08 18.72
N GLU A 28 7.51 3.49 19.56
CA GLU A 28 7.27 4.57 20.53
C GLU A 28 6.92 5.89 19.85
N ILE A 29 7.53 6.19 18.70
CA ILE A 29 7.24 7.39 17.91
C ILE A 29 5.77 7.44 17.49
N PHE A 30 5.13 6.29 17.22
CA PHE A 30 3.69 6.23 16.94
C PHE A 30 2.85 6.66 18.14
N LEU A 31 3.20 6.20 19.35
CA LEU A 31 2.48 6.54 20.58
C LEU A 31 2.64 8.02 20.95
N GLU A 32 3.85 8.55 20.80
CA GLU A 32 4.13 9.97 20.99
C GLU A 32 3.36 10.84 20.01
N TRP A 33 3.35 10.45 18.73
CA TRP A 33 2.56 11.12 17.69
C TRP A 33 1.06 11.09 18.01
N ALA A 34 0.52 9.93 18.41
CA ALA A 34 -0.88 9.82 18.83
C ALA A 34 -1.21 10.74 20.01
N ARG A 35 -0.35 10.77 21.03
CA ARG A 35 -0.52 11.64 22.20
C ARG A 35 -0.49 13.11 21.81
N SER A 36 0.38 13.50 20.86
CA SER A 36 0.42 14.88 20.33
C SER A 36 -0.88 15.30 19.66
N MET A 37 -1.65 14.35 19.12
CA MET A 37 -2.98 14.57 18.56
C MET A 37 -4.11 14.44 19.60
N GLY A 38 -3.79 14.34 20.89
CA GLY A 38 -4.77 14.17 21.97
C GLY A 38 -5.36 12.76 22.06
N ARG A 39 -4.73 11.76 21.44
CA ARG A 39 -5.10 10.34 21.58
C ARG A 39 -4.18 9.69 22.60
N ASP A 40 -4.70 9.34 23.77
CA ASP A 40 -3.94 8.54 24.74
C ASP A 40 -4.05 7.06 24.36
N LEU A 41 -3.14 6.62 23.48
CA LEU A 41 -3.06 5.23 23.03
C LEU A 41 -1.95 4.50 23.77
N ARG A 42 -2.22 3.24 24.10
CA ARG A 42 -1.24 2.27 24.58
C ARG A 42 -1.03 1.17 23.54
N LYS A 43 0.06 0.42 23.67
CA LYS A 43 0.34 -0.71 22.77
C LYS A 43 -0.75 -1.77 22.85
N GLU A 44 -1.22 -2.03 24.06
CA GLU A 44 -2.23 -3.04 24.37
C GLU A 44 -3.58 -2.75 23.72
N ASP A 45 -3.86 -1.48 23.39
CA ASP A 45 -5.11 -1.09 22.71
C ASP A 45 -5.09 -1.48 21.22
N ARG A 46 -3.95 -1.94 20.69
CA ARG A 46 -3.74 -2.20 19.26
C ARG A 46 -3.20 -3.59 18.97
N ILE A 47 -2.24 -4.06 19.76
CA ILE A 47 -1.60 -5.36 19.52
C ILE A 47 -2.66 -6.47 19.56
N GLY A 48 -2.63 -7.34 18.55
CA GLY A 48 -3.58 -8.44 18.39
C GLY A 48 -4.92 -8.06 17.73
N HIS A 49 -5.17 -6.77 17.48
CA HIS A 49 -6.31 -6.34 16.69
C HIS A 49 -5.98 -6.33 15.19
N HIS A 50 -6.99 -6.60 14.36
CA HIS A 50 -6.82 -6.55 12.92
C HIS A 50 -6.72 -5.09 12.45
N VAL A 51 -5.77 -4.77 11.56
CA VAL A 51 -5.49 -3.39 11.14
C VAL A 51 -6.73 -2.68 10.56
N ALA A 52 -7.61 -3.43 9.90
CA ALA A 52 -8.84 -2.90 9.31
C ALA A 52 -9.85 -2.36 10.34
N GLU A 53 -9.79 -2.78 11.61
CA GLU A 53 -10.64 -2.22 12.69
C GLU A 53 -10.39 -0.72 12.89
N PHE A 54 -9.20 -0.25 12.52
CA PHE A 54 -8.78 1.14 12.65
C PHE A 54 -8.82 1.92 11.34
N SER A 55 -9.10 1.24 10.23
CA SER A 55 -9.43 1.91 8.97
C SER A 55 -10.93 2.17 8.95
N SER A 56 -11.37 3.28 9.53
CA SER A 56 -12.65 3.86 9.10
C SER A 56 -12.49 4.20 7.61
N VAL A 57 -13.44 3.77 6.77
CA VAL A 57 -13.51 4.13 5.35
C VAL A 57 -13.40 5.65 5.25
N PHE A 58 -12.20 6.14 4.97
CA PHE A 58 -11.97 7.52 4.58
C PHE A 58 -12.41 7.59 3.12
N GLU A 59 -13.61 8.08 2.87
CA GLU A 59 -13.87 8.79 1.62
C GLU A 59 -12.79 9.88 1.50
N GLU A 60 -11.91 9.67 0.53
CA GLU A 60 -10.91 10.61 -0.01
C GLU A 60 -10.23 11.54 0.99
N ARG A 61 -9.07 11.13 1.53
CA ARG A 61 -7.82 11.89 1.36
C ARG A 61 -6.65 10.93 1.31
N GLU A 62 -6.21 10.71 0.08
CA GLU A 62 -4.95 10.10 -0.32
C GLU A 62 -3.79 10.62 0.54
N GLN A 63 -3.31 9.79 1.47
CA GLN A 63 -1.95 9.81 1.99
C GLN A 63 -1.66 8.47 2.67
N VAL A 64 -1.54 7.43 1.84
CA VAL A 64 -1.01 6.13 2.24
C VAL A 64 0.48 6.14 1.93
N VAL A 65 1.32 6.51 2.90
CA VAL A 65 2.74 6.13 2.88
C VAL A 65 2.83 4.80 3.62
N VAL A 66 2.44 3.73 2.95
CA VAL A 66 2.82 2.37 3.34
C VAL A 66 4.11 2.09 2.60
N SER A 67 5.25 2.23 3.29
CA SER A 67 6.52 1.75 2.76
C SER A 67 6.53 0.22 2.83
N SER A 68 5.83 -0.43 1.91
CA SER A 68 6.02 -1.84 1.62
C SER A 68 7.41 -1.99 1.01
N THR A 69 8.40 -2.39 1.80
CA THR A 69 9.68 -2.87 1.27
C THR A 69 9.41 -4.18 0.54
N ARG A 70 9.18 -4.11 -0.77
CA ARG A 70 9.28 -5.27 -1.65
C ARG A 70 10.75 -5.71 -1.64
N SER A 71 11.03 -6.86 -1.04
CA SER A 71 12.30 -7.56 -1.24
C SER A 71 12.48 -7.79 -2.73
N SER A 72 13.59 -7.27 -3.23
CA SER A 72 14.00 -7.30 -4.62
C SER A 72 14.55 -8.69 -4.95
N GLU A 73 13.95 -9.38 -5.91
CA GLU A 73 14.63 -10.42 -6.68
C GLU A 73 14.47 -10.11 -8.18
N ASN A 74 15.53 -9.55 -8.74
CA ASN A 74 15.72 -9.32 -10.16
C ASN A 74 16.35 -10.58 -10.79
N SER A 75 15.77 -11.06 -11.90
CA SER A 75 16.38 -11.61 -13.15
C SER A 75 15.38 -12.60 -13.77
N ALA A 76 15.01 -12.58 -15.06
CA ALA A 76 15.68 -12.06 -16.23
C ALA A 76 14.66 -11.63 -17.30
N ALA A 77 15.04 -10.63 -18.08
CA ALA A 77 14.35 -10.20 -19.28
C ALA A 77 14.63 -11.16 -20.46
N SER A 78 13.60 -11.47 -21.25
CA SER A 78 13.76 -11.79 -22.68
C SER A 78 12.62 -11.18 -23.50
N SER A 79 12.93 -9.99 -24.03
CA SER A 79 12.56 -9.41 -25.33
C SER A 79 11.27 -9.88 -26.01
N CYS A 80 10.25 -9.01 -26.03
CA CYS A 80 9.21 -9.02 -27.05
C CYS A 80 9.51 -7.93 -28.10
N ASP A 81 9.99 -8.35 -29.27
CA ASP A 81 10.17 -7.47 -30.42
C ASP A 81 8.81 -7.00 -30.95
N GLY A 82 8.63 -5.67 -30.97
CA GLY A 82 7.51 -5.00 -31.62
C GLY A 82 7.77 -4.77 -33.10
N ARG A 83 6.75 -4.94 -33.94
CA ARG A 83 6.70 -4.34 -35.28
C ARG A 83 5.41 -3.56 -35.48
N ALA A 84 5.55 -2.24 -35.43
CA ALA A 84 4.52 -1.29 -35.80
C ALA A 84 4.35 -1.21 -37.33
N GLY A 85 3.11 -1.13 -37.79
CA GLY A 85 2.74 -0.78 -39.16
C GLY A 85 1.48 0.10 -39.15
N ARG A 86 1.65 1.36 -39.55
CA ARG A 86 0.66 2.45 -39.48
C ARG A 86 -0.18 2.53 -40.77
N LYS A 87 -1.51 2.55 -40.59
CA LYS A 87 -2.62 3.26 -41.29
C LYS A 87 -2.48 3.66 -42.78
N THR A 88 -3.52 3.40 -43.57
CA THR A 88 -4.24 4.42 -44.39
C THR A 88 -5.69 3.99 -44.69
N ALA A 89 -6.60 4.97 -44.68
CA ALA A 89 -8.04 4.88 -44.87
C ALA A 89 -8.46 4.88 -46.36
N THR A 90 -9.65 4.37 -46.71
CA THR A 90 -10.75 5.11 -47.39
C THR A 90 -11.92 4.22 -47.82
N SER A 91 -13.15 4.77 -47.66
CA SER A 91 -14.41 4.50 -48.40
C SER A 91 -15.05 3.10 -48.27
N SER A 92 -16.37 2.88 -48.25
CA SER A 92 -17.58 3.71 -48.35
C SER A 92 -18.78 2.79 -48.10
N GLY A 93 -19.85 3.33 -47.50
CA GLY A 93 -21.24 2.83 -47.68
C GLY A 93 -21.60 1.51 -46.96
N GLU A 94 -22.82 1.18 -46.55
CA GLU A 94 -24.18 1.74 -46.50
C GLU A 94 -24.88 0.89 -45.39
N ILE A 95 -25.47 1.50 -44.37
CA ILE A 95 -26.93 1.55 -44.06
C ILE A 95 -27.68 0.20 -44.02
N SER A 96 -28.59 0.10 -43.02
CA SER A 96 -29.69 -0.85 -42.79
C SER A 96 -29.33 -1.99 -41.82
N GLY A 97 -29.90 -2.16 -40.63
CA GLY A 97 -31.20 -1.73 -40.13
C GLY A 97 -32.31 -2.62 -40.70
N ASP A 98 -32.70 -3.69 -40.01
CA ASP A 98 -34.10 -4.01 -39.72
C ASP A 98 -34.20 -5.25 -38.79
N ARG A 99 -35.05 -5.08 -37.77
CA ARG A 99 -35.80 -6.06 -36.95
C ARG A 99 -35.14 -7.31 -36.37
#